data_AF-A0A7K3H4C9-F1
#
_entry.id   AF-A0A7K3H4C9-F1
#
_cell.length_a   1.000
_cell.length_b   1.000
_cell.length_c   1.000
_cell.angle_alpha   90.00
_cell.angle_beta   90.00
_cell.angle_gamma   90.00
#
_symmetry.space_group_name_H-M   'P 1'
#
loop_
_entity.id
_entity.type
_entity.pdbx_description
1 polymer ?
#
loop_
_entity_poly.entity_id
_entity_poly.type
_entity_poly.pdbx_seq_one_letter_code
_entity_poly.pdbx_strand_id
1 'polypeptide(L)'
;MNGRTVAVRLGGYAAPTRRLALRWLRSQAHRIADGLDPDPAEPWAGEGVLCPVPERYADAPSELRRWAADDLRQQAAALRLAEGLPFRLTAADHTGRYSLLARP
;
A
#
# COMPACT_ATOMS: atom_id res chain seq x y z
N MET A 1 -8.88 22.77 6.98
CA MET A 1 -9.15 21.80 8.06
C MET A 1 -7.88 21.62 8.86
N ASN A 2 -7.90 21.90 10.17
CA ASN A 2 -6.73 21.78 11.05
C ASN A 2 -6.56 20.31 11.48
N GLY A 3 -6.32 19.42 10.52
CA GLY A 3 -6.19 17.98 10.76
C GLY A 3 -4.81 17.64 11.32
N ARG A 4 -4.77 17.04 12.51
CA ARG A 4 -3.53 16.48 13.06
C ARG A 4 -3.20 15.18 12.33
N THR A 5 -2.05 15.11 11.67
CA THR A 5 -1.58 13.86 11.06
C THR A 5 -1.13 12.91 12.16
N VAL A 6 -1.76 11.73 12.25
CA VAL A 6 -1.35 10.66 13.16
C VAL A 6 -0.79 9.51 12.33
N ALA A 7 0.47 9.14 12.57
CA ALA A 7 1.06 7.97 11.93
C ALA A 7 0.69 6.71 12.71
N VAL A 8 -0.02 5.78 12.06
CA VAL A 8 -0.38 4.47 12.62
C VAL A 8 0.42 3.39 11.90
N ARG A 9 1.06 2.50 12.68
CA ARG A 9 1.78 1.35 12.11
C ARG A 9 0.81 0.22 11.83
N LEU A 10 0.58 -0.08 10.54
CA LEU A 10 -0.34 -1.13 10.10
C LEU A 10 0.25 -2.56 10.16
N GLY A 11 1.56 -2.68 10.41
CA GLY A 11 2.23 -3.97 10.53
C GLY A 11 3.75 -3.88 10.42
N GLY A 12 4.41 -5.03 10.49
CA GLY A 12 5.84 -5.18 10.27
C GLY A 12 6.23 -6.64 10.11
N TYR A 13 7.31 -6.89 9.37
CA TYR A 13 7.88 -8.22 9.20
C TYR A 13 9.39 -8.11 9.05
N ALA A 14 10.12 -8.94 9.80
CA ALA A 14 11.55 -9.12 9.62
C ALA A 14 11.77 -10.21 8.56
N ALA A 15 12.10 -9.80 7.34
CA ALA A 15 12.35 -10.73 6.25
C ALA A 15 13.81 -11.21 6.28
N PRO A 16 14.09 -12.51 6.28
CA PRO A 16 15.46 -13.01 6.32
C PRO A 16 16.17 -12.87 4.96
N THR A 17 15.44 -12.55 3.90
CA THR A 17 16.01 -12.28 2.57
C THR A 17 15.31 -11.12 1.89
N ARG A 18 16.01 -10.45 0.98
CA ARG A 18 15.48 -9.33 0.17
C ARG A 18 14.27 -9.75 -0.67
N ARG A 19 14.30 -10.96 -1.23
CA ARG A 19 13.16 -11.53 -1.98
C ARG A 19 11.92 -11.66 -1.09
N LEU A 20 12.09 -12.08 0.16
CA LEU A 20 10.99 -12.14 1.13
C LEU A 20 10.52 -10.76 1.55
N ALA A 21 11.42 -9.77 1.66
CA ALA A 21 11.06 -8.38 1.93
C ALA A 21 10.17 -7.80 0.81
N LEU A 22 10.54 -8.01 -0.46
CA LEU A 22 9.76 -7.58 -1.61
C LEU A 22 8.41 -8.30 -1.69
N ARG A 23 8.40 -9.62 -1.49
CA ARG A 23 7.15 -10.39 -1.44
C ARG A 23 6.22 -9.89 -0.35
N TRP A 24 6.78 -9.58 0.83
CA TRP A 24 6.02 -9.00 1.92
C TRP A 24 5.47 -7.62 1.55
N LEU A 25 6.28 -6.72 0.97
CA LEU A 25 5.83 -5.42 0.51
C LEU A 25 4.68 -5.52 -0.50
N ARG A 26 4.79 -6.40 -1.50
CA ARG A 26 3.72 -6.68 -2.47
C ARG A 26 2.45 -7.16 -1.79
N SER A 27 2.59 -8.10 -0.85
CA SER A 27 1.45 -8.61 -0.08
C SER A 27 0.80 -7.54 0.79
N GLN A 28 1.58 -6.63 1.37
CA GLN A 28 1.03 -5.49 2.12
C GLN A 28 0.33 -4.49 1.22
N ALA A 29 0.89 -4.21 0.03
CA ALA A 29 0.28 -3.28 -0.92
C ALA A 29 -1.12 -3.76 -1.31
N HIS A 30 -1.28 -5.05 -1.64
CA HIS A 30 -2.59 -5.65 -1.91
C HIS A 30 -3.50 -5.60 -0.70
N ARG A 31 -3.04 -6.06 0.47
CA ARG A 31 -3.86 -6.05 1.70
C ARG A 31 -4.41 -4.65 2.02
N ILE A 32 -3.58 -3.62 1.90
CA ILE A 32 -4.03 -2.24 2.15
C ILE A 32 -5.00 -1.80 1.07
N ALA A 33 -4.70 -2.04 -0.21
CA ALA A 33 -5.61 -1.69 -1.30
C ALA A 33 -6.98 -2.35 -1.15
N ASP A 34 -7.03 -3.64 -0.83
CA ASP A 34 -8.28 -4.40 -0.68
C ASP A 34 -9.05 -4.01 0.58
N GLY A 35 -8.36 -3.54 1.63
CA GLY A 35 -9.03 -2.97 2.80
C GLY A 35 -9.58 -1.55 2.57
N LEU A 36 -9.03 -0.80 1.62
CA LEU A 36 -9.48 0.56 1.28
C LEU A 36 -10.55 0.58 0.19
N ASP A 37 -10.44 -0.32 -0.77
CA ASP A 37 -11.31 -0.47 -1.92
C ASP A 37 -11.63 -1.97 -2.10
N PRO A 38 -12.52 -2.50 -1.25
CA PRO A 38 -12.97 -3.89 -1.31
C PRO A 38 -13.95 -4.10 -2.48
N ASP A 39 -14.12 -5.36 -2.88
CA ASP A 39 -15.17 -5.70 -3.85
C ASP A 39 -16.56 -5.40 -3.23
N PRO A 40 -17.43 -4.62 -3.90
CA PRO A 40 -18.77 -4.36 -3.39
C PRO A 40 -19.65 -5.60 -3.28
N ALA A 41 -19.27 -6.73 -3.89
CA ALA A 41 -19.93 -8.01 -3.73
C ALA A 41 -19.47 -8.79 -2.47
N GLU A 42 -18.53 -8.27 -1.68
CA GLU A 42 -18.10 -8.93 -0.44
C GLU A 42 -19.27 -9.16 0.52
N PRO A 43 -19.40 -10.34 1.18
CA PRO A 43 -20.56 -10.65 2.02
C PRO A 43 -20.79 -9.69 3.19
N TRP A 44 -19.75 -8.99 3.66
CA TRP A 44 -19.83 -8.02 4.73
C TRP A 44 -20.18 -6.60 4.24
N ALA A 45 -20.08 -6.35 2.92
CA ALA A 45 -20.35 -5.06 2.29
C ALA A 45 -21.85 -4.90 2.00
N GLY A 46 -22.67 -4.94 3.06
CA GLY A 46 -24.11 -4.68 2.96
C GLY A 46 -24.43 -3.29 2.39
N GLU A 47 -25.70 -3.07 2.08
CA GLU A 47 -26.17 -1.81 1.50
C GLU A 47 -25.77 -0.59 2.35
N GLY A 48 -25.17 0.42 1.72
CA GLY A 48 -24.73 1.65 2.38
C GLY A 48 -23.40 1.55 3.16
N VAL A 49 -22.76 0.38 3.23
CA VAL A 49 -21.42 0.23 3.86
C VAL A 49 -20.32 0.87 3.02
N LEU A 50 -20.42 0.71 1.69
CA LEU A 50 -19.49 1.29 0.73
C LEU A 50 -20.16 2.45 0.01
N CYS A 51 -19.37 3.45 -0.35
CA CYS A 51 -19.83 4.57 -1.17
C CYS A 51 -18.83 4.83 -2.30
N PRO A 52 -19.31 5.18 -3.52
CA PRO A 52 -18.42 5.54 -4.61
C PRO A 52 -17.60 6.79 -4.25
N VAL A 53 -16.29 6.70 -4.44
CA VAL A 53 -15.39 7.85 -4.30
C VAL A 53 -15.29 8.56 -5.65
N PRO A 54 -15.50 9.89 -5.71
CA PRO A 54 -15.38 10.64 -6.96
C PRO A 54 -13.99 10.55 -7.59
N GLU A 55 -13.93 10.34 -8.91
CA GLU A 55 -12.68 10.18 -9.70
C GLU A 55 -11.69 11.35 -9.58
N ARG A 56 -12.17 12.54 -9.19
CA ARG A 56 -11.31 13.71 -8.97
C ARG A 56 -10.31 13.53 -7.82
N TYR A 57 -10.53 12.56 -6.93
CA TYR A 57 -9.64 12.28 -5.83
C TYR A 57 -8.57 11.27 -6.24
N ALA A 58 -7.36 11.45 -5.72
CA ALA A 58 -6.31 10.47 -5.93
C ALA A 58 -6.74 9.10 -5.39
N ASP A 59 -6.46 8.06 -6.16
CA ASP A 59 -6.83 6.69 -5.88
C ASP A 59 -5.61 5.94 -5.31
N ALA A 60 -5.49 5.96 -3.98
CA ALA A 60 -4.44 5.25 -3.27
C ALA A 60 -4.50 3.72 -3.48
N PRO A 61 -5.66 3.05 -3.40
CA PRO A 61 -5.78 1.62 -3.74
C PRO A 61 -5.20 1.27 -5.12
N SER A 62 -5.57 2.02 -6.15
CA SER A 62 -5.08 1.78 -7.50
C SER A 62 -3.57 2.00 -7.63
N GLU A 63 -2.98 3.01 -6.98
CA GLU A 63 -1.52 3.19 -7.00
C GLU A 63 -0.79 2.04 -6.29
N LEU A 64 -1.33 1.53 -5.19
CA LEU A 64 -0.77 0.36 -4.49
C LEU A 64 -0.80 -0.89 -5.39
N ARG A 65 -1.93 -1.15 -6.06
CA ARG A 65 -2.08 -2.27 -7.01
C ARG A 65 -1.16 -2.09 -8.22
N ARG A 66 -1.04 -0.87 -8.76
CA ARG A 66 -0.15 -0.54 -9.87
C ARG A 66 1.31 -0.79 -9.50
N TRP A 67 1.77 -0.34 -8.33
CA TRP A 67 3.13 -0.61 -7.88
C TRP A 67 3.38 -2.12 -7.70
N ALA A 68 2.42 -2.85 -7.15
CA ALA A 68 2.52 -4.29 -6.92
C ALA A 68 2.62 -5.11 -8.23
N ALA A 69 2.06 -4.59 -9.33
CA ALA A 69 2.07 -5.20 -10.66
C ALA A 69 3.19 -4.67 -11.58
N ASP A 70 3.88 -3.60 -11.21
CA ASP A 70 4.93 -2.98 -12.03
C ASP A 70 6.31 -3.63 -11.73
N ASP A 71 6.71 -4.57 -12.59
CA ASP A 71 7.97 -5.29 -12.45
C ASP A 71 9.21 -4.38 -12.43
N LEU A 72 9.20 -3.27 -13.17
CA LEU A 72 10.32 -2.33 -13.18
C LEU A 72 10.44 -1.61 -11.84
N ARG A 73 9.32 -1.17 -11.26
CA ARG A 73 9.30 -0.58 -9.92
C ARG A 73 9.67 -1.60 -8.84
N GLN A 74 9.27 -2.86 -8.99
CA GLN A 74 9.70 -3.95 -8.10
C GLN A 74 11.21 -4.18 -8.17
N GLN A 75 11.77 -4.20 -9.39
CA GLN A 75 13.20 -4.36 -9.60
C GLN A 75 13.99 -3.18 -9.03
N ALA A 76 13.52 -1.95 -9.21
CA ALA A 76 14.15 -0.76 -8.61
C ALA A 76 14.16 -0.84 -7.06
N ALA A 77 13.05 -1.28 -6.45
CA ALA A 77 13.01 -1.52 -5.01
C ALA A 77 13.99 -2.62 -4.57
N ALA A 78 14.10 -3.70 -5.36
CA ALA A 78 15.03 -4.79 -5.10
C ALA A 78 16.49 -4.33 -5.09
N LEU A 79 16.87 -3.51 -6.07
CA LEU A 79 18.23 -2.97 -6.18
C LEU A 79 18.57 -2.09 -4.97
N ARG A 80 17.66 -1.19 -4.55
CA ARG A 80 17.88 -0.37 -3.35
C ARG A 80 18.10 -1.21 -2.10
N LEU A 81 17.28 -2.25 -1.90
CA LEU A 81 17.46 -3.16 -0.76
C LEU A 81 18.76 -3.96 -0.86
N ALA A 82 19.21 -4.27 -2.08
CA ALA A 82 20.50 -4.95 -2.31
C ALA A 82 21.70 -4.07 -1.97
N GLU A 83 21.58 -2.76 -2.17
CA GLU A 83 22.57 -1.74 -1.80
C GLU A 83 22.57 -1.40 -0.30
N GLY A 84 21.73 -2.06 0.51
CA GLY A 84 21.63 -1.73 1.93
C GLY A 84 20.78 -0.48 2.22
N LEU A 85 20.05 0.04 1.22
CA LEU A 85 19.24 1.24 1.36
C LEU A 85 17.78 0.91 1.69
N PRO A 86 17.11 1.72 2.54
CA PRO A 86 15.69 1.55 2.78
C PRO A 86 14.87 1.87 1.52
N PHE A 87 13.75 1.17 1.38
CA PHE A 87 12.73 1.44 0.37
C PHE A 87 11.42 1.87 1.04
N ARG A 88 10.79 2.93 0.52
CA ARG A 88 9.47 3.39 0.96
C ARG A 88 8.55 3.53 -0.25
N LEU A 89 7.42 2.83 -0.22
CA LEU A 89 6.28 3.11 -1.09
C LEU A 89 5.29 3.99 -0.33
N THR A 90 4.77 5.02 -0.99
CA THR A 90 3.76 5.90 -0.42
C THR A 90 2.64 6.12 -1.44
N ALA A 91 1.40 5.88 -1.02
CA ALA A 91 0.19 6.22 -1.75
C ALA A 91 -0.66 7.16 -0.87
N ALA A 92 -1.42 8.06 -1.50
CA ALA A 92 -2.25 9.02 -0.77
C ALA A 92 -3.54 9.30 -1.54
N ASP A 93 -4.59 9.60 -0.79
CA ASP A 93 -5.90 10.00 -1.28
C ASP A 93 -6.38 11.25 -0.50
N HIS A 94 -7.66 11.58 -0.64
CA HIS A 94 -8.28 12.72 0.04
C HIS A 94 -8.49 12.49 1.56
N THR A 95 -8.34 11.26 2.05
CA THR A 95 -8.53 10.87 3.45
C THR A 95 -7.21 10.75 4.20
N GLY A 96 -6.13 10.37 3.52
CA GLY A 96 -4.86 10.14 4.18
C GLY A 96 -3.71 9.68 3.29
N ARG A 97 -2.67 9.17 3.96
CA ARG A 97 -1.45 8.67 3.34
C ARG A 97 -1.06 7.33 3.94
N TYR A 98 -0.79 6.39 3.06
CA TYR A 98 -0.41 5.02 3.35
C TYR A 98 1.05 4.83 2.97
N SER A 99 1.85 4.22 3.84
CA SER A 99 3.28 4.02 3.57
C SER A 99 3.75 2.65 4.00
N LEU A 100 4.46 1.98 3.09
CA LEU A 100 5.15 0.72 3.33
C LEU A 100 6.65 0.99 3.36
N LEU A 101 7.32 0.51 4.39
CA LEU A 101 8.76 0.66 4.60
C LEU A 101 9.41 -0.70 4.70
N ALA A 102 10.46 -0.92 3.92
CA ALA A 102 11.39 -2.03 4.09
C ALA A 102 12.80 -1.50 4.34
N ARG A 103 13.52 -2.21 5.20
CA ARG A 103 14.94 -1.99 5.48
C ARG A 103 15.68 -3.32 5.31
N PRO A 104 16.92 -3.31 4.80
CA PRO A 104 17.76 -4.49 4.73
C PRO A 104 18.16 -5.03 6.11
#